data_AF-A0A966CXV4-F1
#
_entry.id   AF-A0A966CXV4-F1
#
_cell.length_a   1.000
_cell.length_b   1.000
_cell.length_c   1.000
_cell.angle_alpha   90.00
_cell.angle_beta   90.00
_cell.angle_gamma   90.00
#
_symmetry.space_group_name_H-M   'P 1'
#
loop_
_entity.id
_entity.type
_entity.pdbx_description
1 polymer ?
#
loop_
_entity_poly.entity_id
_entity_poly.type
_entity_poly.pdbx_seq_one_letter_code
_entity_poly.pdbx_strand_id
1 'polypeptide(L)'
;MVIHEIVLALDPSHAFPMSSARRARTVAMAKALSLAAMAFAFLVLVWPRPAMADLDTDYERAIEDAKQADPDEISRNLWAIVPSNGDLIWEGEPGESRLLVVTWASPYFFNTFYKGREGQEILLPVDYNAWVTVVPELKDFFKTRNQPLPVNEQAADLRIKQLLGLYYTWDFASLVQIWVYPQNLFRPSADPEITDHEAELDYPTTGNRFLAFGPATITEYKQPPRDFQGWFEFNKIVRYEKDGYWAPWTRLGYTYDWNNATDEFGLSEFILLGNSTVKIESCTPEYEILGYFTPPDSGGSSSGGCLATGPNSSGDPWPWLFLLIMAFGWRWRWKTHRDKTAD
;
A
#
# COMPACT_ATOMS: atom_id res chain seq x y z
N MET A 1 0.96 19.20 -42.99
CA MET A 1 0.26 20.21 -43.81
C MET A 1 -0.65 20.97 -42.84
N VAL A 2 -0.16 21.84 -41.96
CA VAL A 2 0.50 23.13 -42.23
C VAL A 2 -0.21 23.86 -43.37
N ILE A 3 -0.92 24.92 -42.97
CA ILE A 3 -1.22 26.14 -43.73
C ILE A 3 -2.26 26.00 -44.84
N HIS A 4 -3.45 26.52 -44.56
CA HIS A 4 -4.40 27.22 -45.44
C HIS A 4 -5.65 27.34 -44.56
N GLU A 5 -6.05 28.45 -43.94
CA GLU A 5 -6.06 29.83 -44.37
C GLU A 5 -6.13 30.76 -43.13
N ILE A 6 -4.98 31.12 -42.57
CA ILE A 6 -4.82 32.41 -41.87
C ILE A 6 -3.90 33.26 -42.76
N VAL A 7 -4.34 33.46 -43.99
CA VAL A 7 -3.83 34.49 -44.90
C VAL A 7 -5.08 35.07 -45.53
N LEU A 8 -5.63 36.11 -44.91
CA LEU A 8 -6.46 37.17 -45.51
C LEU A 8 -7.05 38.10 -44.43
N ALA A 9 -6.18 38.71 -43.63
CA ALA A 9 -6.54 39.93 -42.87
C ALA A 9 -5.35 40.90 -42.75
N LEU A 10 -4.44 40.88 -43.73
CA LEU A 10 -3.42 41.90 -43.91
C LEU A 10 -3.67 42.63 -45.24
N ASP A 11 -4.83 43.28 -45.33
CA ASP A 11 -5.01 44.38 -46.27
C ASP A 11 -4.46 45.65 -45.59
N PRO A 12 -3.35 46.25 -46.08
CA PRO A 12 -2.76 47.43 -45.46
C PRO A 12 -3.51 48.73 -45.78
N SER A 13 -4.59 48.70 -46.57
CA SER A 13 -5.26 49.92 -47.03
C SER A 13 -6.17 50.60 -45.99
N HIS A 14 -6.38 49.98 -44.82
CA HIS A 14 -7.18 50.56 -43.71
C HIS A 14 -6.46 50.57 -42.36
N ALA A 15 -5.15 50.84 -42.34
CA ALA A 15 -4.43 51.07 -41.09
C ALA A 15 -4.66 52.52 -40.60
N PHE A 16 -5.57 52.68 -39.63
CA PHE A 16 -5.64 53.89 -38.79
C PHE A 16 -4.27 54.17 -38.17
N PRO A 17 -3.78 55.44 -38.14
CA PRO A 17 -2.49 55.75 -37.55
C PRO A 17 -2.56 55.60 -36.02
N MET A 18 -2.16 54.44 -35.52
CA MET A 18 -1.86 54.26 -34.11
C MET A 18 -0.53 54.91 -33.79
N SER A 19 -0.55 55.91 -32.89
CA SER A 19 0.65 56.58 -32.38
C SER A 19 1.71 55.57 -31.89
N SER A 20 2.99 55.91 -32.04
CA SER A 20 4.15 55.09 -31.63
C SER A 20 4.05 54.59 -30.18
N ALA A 21 3.42 55.37 -29.30
CA ALA A 21 3.20 55.03 -27.90
C ALA A 21 2.25 53.83 -27.68
N ARG A 22 1.25 53.62 -28.56
CA ARG A 22 0.33 52.47 -28.45
C ARG A 22 1.00 51.17 -28.89
N ARG A 23 1.81 51.18 -29.96
CA ARG A 23 2.58 49.98 -30.38
C ARG A 23 3.57 49.51 -29.32
N ALA A 24 4.24 50.43 -28.63
CA ALA A 24 5.17 50.09 -27.55
C ALA A 24 4.48 49.41 -26.36
N ARG A 25 3.27 49.86 -25.99
CA ARG A 25 2.48 49.29 -24.89
C ARG A 25 1.96 47.88 -25.21
N THR A 26 1.48 47.63 -26.43
CA THR A 26 0.99 46.30 -26.82
C THR A 26 2.12 45.25 -26.90
N VAL A 27 3.31 45.64 -27.36
CA VAL A 27 4.49 44.76 -27.40
C VAL A 27 5.04 44.50 -25.99
N ALA A 28 5.02 45.50 -25.10
CA ALA A 28 5.43 45.32 -23.70
C ALA A 28 4.49 44.37 -22.95
N MET A 29 3.18 44.45 -23.19
CA MET A 29 2.18 43.59 -22.54
C MET A 29 2.24 42.14 -23.04
N ALA A 30 2.46 41.92 -24.34
CA ALA A 30 2.66 40.57 -24.90
C ALA A 30 3.97 39.91 -24.41
N LYS A 31 5.05 40.69 -24.23
CA LYS A 31 6.31 40.19 -23.63
C LYS A 31 6.15 39.86 -22.14
N ALA A 32 5.38 40.66 -21.39
CA ALA A 32 5.12 40.41 -19.98
C ALA A 32 4.28 39.13 -19.75
N LEU A 33 3.27 38.87 -20.59
CA LEU A 33 2.52 37.62 -20.54
C LEU A 33 3.35 36.38 -20.95
N SER A 34 4.27 36.53 -21.91
CA SER A 34 5.19 35.45 -22.31
C SER A 34 6.23 35.12 -21.22
N LEU A 35 6.75 36.11 -20.51
CA LEU A 35 7.67 35.91 -19.37
C LEU A 35 6.96 35.32 -18.15
N ALA A 36 5.70 35.71 -17.87
CA ALA A 36 4.92 35.13 -16.79
C ALA A 36 4.53 33.67 -17.05
N ALA A 37 4.18 33.31 -18.30
CA ALA A 37 3.90 31.93 -18.68
C ALA A 37 5.16 31.04 -18.65
N MET A 38 6.33 31.57 -19.02
CA MET A 38 7.61 30.85 -18.88
C MET A 38 8.04 30.69 -17.42
N ALA A 39 7.81 31.69 -16.56
CA ALA A 39 8.10 31.59 -15.13
C ALA A 39 7.19 30.58 -14.42
N PHE A 40 5.91 30.48 -14.83
CA PHE A 40 4.98 29.48 -14.31
C PHE A 40 5.32 28.06 -14.82
N ALA A 41 5.77 27.92 -16.06
CA ALA A 41 6.26 26.65 -16.60
C ALA A 41 7.58 26.20 -15.94
N PHE A 42 8.47 27.12 -15.56
CA PHE A 42 9.71 26.80 -14.83
C PHE A 42 9.45 26.43 -13.37
N LEU A 43 8.45 27.03 -12.70
CA LEU A 43 8.09 26.68 -11.33
C LEU A 43 7.42 25.31 -11.20
N VAL A 44 6.78 24.80 -12.26
CA VAL A 44 6.21 23.43 -12.28
C VAL A 44 7.27 22.36 -12.64
N LEU A 45 8.37 22.72 -13.30
CA LEU A 45 9.42 21.79 -13.74
C LEU A 45 10.57 21.57 -12.73
N VAL A 46 10.65 22.36 -11.67
CA VAL A 46 11.77 22.33 -10.70
C VAL A 46 11.31 21.90 -9.30
N TRP A 47 10.14 21.26 -9.17
CA TRP A 47 9.91 20.48 -7.95
C TRP A 47 10.81 19.25 -8.03
N PRO A 48 11.77 19.06 -7.11
CA PRO A 48 12.59 17.87 -7.12
C PRO A 48 11.66 16.67 -6.94
N ARG A 49 11.52 15.85 -7.99
CA ARG A 49 11.05 14.48 -7.82
C ARG A 49 12.17 13.76 -7.08
N PRO A 50 11.89 13.02 -5.99
CA PRO A 50 12.91 12.16 -5.41
C PRO A 50 13.44 11.25 -6.52
N ALA A 51 14.76 11.15 -6.65
CA ALA A 51 15.34 10.28 -7.64
C ALA A 51 15.03 8.82 -7.23
N MET A 52 14.79 7.92 -8.19
CA MET A 52 14.50 6.51 -7.86
C MET A 52 15.61 5.86 -7.00
N ALA A 53 16.87 6.29 -7.19
CA ALA A 53 18.00 5.83 -6.37
C ALA A 53 17.87 6.21 -4.89
N ASP A 54 17.19 7.32 -4.58
CA ASP A 54 16.91 7.72 -3.19
C ASP A 54 15.85 6.79 -2.59
N LEU A 55 14.80 6.42 -3.34
CA LEU A 55 13.74 5.52 -2.88
C LEU A 55 14.23 4.09 -2.60
N ASP A 56 15.10 3.54 -3.47
CA ASP A 56 15.73 2.24 -3.21
C ASP A 56 16.56 2.27 -1.92
N THR A 57 17.33 3.34 -1.72
CA THR A 57 18.17 3.52 -0.53
C THR A 57 17.32 3.67 0.74
N ASP A 58 16.23 4.42 0.67
CA ASP A 58 15.29 4.61 1.80
C ASP A 58 14.65 3.28 2.19
N TYR A 59 14.19 2.52 1.21
CA TYR A 59 13.57 1.21 1.45
C TYR A 59 14.59 0.18 1.96
N GLU A 60 15.81 0.13 1.41
CA GLU A 60 16.88 -0.73 1.91
C GLU A 60 17.23 -0.40 3.37
N ARG A 61 17.26 0.88 3.75
CA ARG A 61 17.48 1.28 5.15
C ARG A 61 16.35 0.80 6.06
N ALA A 62 15.09 0.97 5.65
CA ALA A 62 13.95 0.48 6.41
C ALA A 62 13.99 -1.06 6.61
N ILE A 63 14.44 -1.80 5.60
CA ILE A 63 14.61 -3.25 5.69
C ILE A 63 15.69 -3.62 6.69
N GLU A 64 16.86 -2.97 6.64
CA GLU A 64 17.96 -3.25 7.55
C GLU A 64 17.60 -2.92 9.00
N ASP A 65 16.86 -1.83 9.21
CA ASP A 65 16.37 -1.39 10.51
C ASP A 65 15.39 -2.43 11.11
N ALA A 66 14.34 -2.79 10.37
CA ALA A 66 13.30 -3.71 10.83
C ALA A 66 13.77 -5.17 11.11
N LYS A 67 15.01 -5.53 10.74
CA LYS A 67 15.60 -6.87 11.04
C LYS A 67 15.72 -7.11 12.53
N GLN A 68 15.91 -6.06 13.32
CA GLN A 68 15.85 -6.11 14.77
C GLN A 68 14.55 -5.44 15.22
N ALA A 69 13.94 -5.96 16.28
CA ALA A 69 12.79 -5.33 16.90
C ALA A 69 13.25 -4.96 18.31
N ASP A 70 13.31 -3.68 18.60
CA ASP A 70 13.89 -3.17 19.84
C ASP A 70 12.80 -2.67 20.82
N PRO A 71 13.04 -2.70 22.14
CA PRO A 71 12.02 -2.32 23.13
C PRO A 71 11.51 -0.87 23.01
N ASP A 72 12.31 0.04 22.46
CA ASP A 72 11.94 1.43 22.22
C ASP A 72 11.09 1.64 20.95
N GLU A 73 11.01 0.63 20.08
CA GLU A 73 10.13 0.60 18.90
C GLU A 73 8.72 0.08 19.24
N ILE A 74 8.47 -0.36 20.48
CA ILE A 74 7.13 -0.80 20.90
C ILE A 74 6.17 0.40 20.88
N SER A 75 5.24 0.39 19.92
CA SER A 75 4.14 1.34 19.89
C SER A 75 3.17 1.09 21.04
N ARG A 76 2.72 2.17 21.69
CA ARG A 76 1.65 2.16 22.71
C ARG A 76 0.31 2.67 22.19
N ASN A 77 0.22 2.85 20.88
CA ASN A 77 -0.92 3.48 20.22
C ASN A 77 -1.51 2.58 19.12
N LEU A 78 -1.25 1.27 19.16
CA LEU A 78 -1.89 0.34 18.23
C LEU A 78 -3.41 0.40 18.41
N TRP A 79 -4.18 0.20 17.36
CA TRP A 79 -5.63 0.19 17.40
C TRP A 79 -6.10 -1.16 17.94
N ALA A 80 -6.47 -1.19 19.22
CA ALA A 80 -7.11 -2.32 19.85
C ALA A 80 -8.48 -2.61 19.20
N ILE A 81 -8.68 -3.85 18.74
CA ILE A 81 -9.96 -4.38 18.27
C ILE A 81 -10.78 -4.81 19.48
N VAL A 82 -11.41 -3.83 20.13
CA VAL A 82 -12.29 -4.01 21.29
C VAL A 82 -13.57 -3.20 21.14
N PRO A 83 -14.70 -3.64 21.73
CA PRO A 83 -15.97 -2.90 21.65
C PRO A 83 -15.91 -1.47 22.21
N SER A 84 -15.01 -1.21 23.16
CA SER A 84 -14.82 0.12 23.77
C SER A 84 -14.03 1.09 22.90
N ASN A 85 -13.40 0.63 21.82
CA ASN A 85 -12.75 1.50 20.86
C ASN A 85 -13.82 2.09 19.92
N GLY A 86 -14.26 3.31 20.23
CA GLY A 86 -15.35 3.99 19.54
C GLY A 86 -15.03 4.44 18.12
N ASP A 87 -13.76 4.38 17.69
CA ASP A 87 -13.34 4.75 16.35
C ASP A 87 -13.50 3.59 15.34
N LEU A 88 -13.66 2.35 15.83
CA LEU A 88 -13.88 1.17 15.00
C LEU A 88 -15.25 1.19 14.34
N ILE A 89 -15.29 0.72 13.08
CA ILE A 89 -16.53 0.59 12.33
C ILE A 89 -16.99 -0.87 12.37
N TRP A 90 -18.13 -1.10 13.00
CA TRP A 90 -18.79 -2.40 13.11
C TRP A 90 -20.02 -2.45 12.20
N GLU A 91 -20.29 -3.61 11.62
CA GLU A 91 -21.48 -3.81 10.78
C GLU A 91 -22.79 -3.79 11.61
N GLY A 92 -22.69 -4.14 12.88
CA GLY A 92 -23.78 -4.16 13.86
C GLY A 92 -23.22 -3.91 15.26
N GLU A 93 -23.66 -4.70 16.23
CA GLU A 93 -23.24 -4.54 17.63
C GLU A 93 -21.73 -4.76 17.80
N PRO A 94 -21.00 -3.78 18.38
CA PRO A 94 -19.56 -3.88 18.61
C PRO A 94 -19.16 -5.14 19.38
N GLY A 95 -18.18 -5.88 18.86
CA GLY A 95 -17.71 -7.16 19.44
C GLY A 95 -18.53 -8.40 19.08
N GLU A 96 -19.76 -8.22 18.60
CA GLU A 96 -20.63 -9.33 18.20
C GLU A 96 -20.86 -9.41 16.68
N SER A 97 -20.44 -8.38 15.93
CA SER A 97 -20.56 -8.31 14.47
C SER A 97 -19.21 -8.32 13.74
N ARG A 98 -19.26 -8.16 12.41
CA ARG A 98 -18.07 -7.94 11.60
C ARG A 98 -17.49 -6.54 11.83
N LEU A 99 -16.17 -6.44 11.73
CA LEU A 99 -15.37 -5.22 11.73
C LEU A 99 -15.01 -4.85 10.28
N LEU A 100 -14.97 -3.54 9.98
CA LEU A 100 -14.54 -3.05 8.68
C LEU A 100 -13.01 -2.89 8.61
N VAL A 101 -12.37 -3.67 7.75
CA VAL A 101 -10.93 -3.61 7.47
C VAL A 101 -10.67 -3.28 6.00
N VAL A 102 -9.44 -2.95 5.66
CA VAL A 102 -8.99 -2.68 4.28
C VAL A 102 -7.70 -3.42 3.96
N THR A 103 -7.63 -3.94 2.74
CA THR A 103 -6.39 -4.46 2.13
C THR A 103 -6.11 -3.74 0.82
N TRP A 104 -4.84 -3.56 0.46
CA TRP A 104 -4.48 -3.12 -0.89
C TRP A 104 -4.21 -4.34 -1.77
N ALA A 105 -5.19 -4.68 -2.60
CA ALA A 105 -5.13 -5.90 -3.40
C ALA A 105 -4.26 -5.72 -4.64
N SER A 106 -3.33 -6.64 -4.87
CA SER A 106 -2.60 -6.74 -6.14
C SER A 106 -3.56 -7.06 -7.29
N PRO A 107 -3.18 -6.78 -8.56
CA PRO A 107 -4.03 -7.11 -9.71
C PRO A 107 -4.46 -8.57 -9.77
N TYR A 108 -3.60 -9.51 -9.40
CA TYR A 108 -3.94 -10.93 -9.36
C TYR A 108 -5.04 -11.22 -8.32
N PHE A 109 -4.83 -10.80 -7.07
CA PHE A 109 -5.78 -11.06 -5.99
C PHE A 109 -7.10 -10.33 -6.19
N PHE A 110 -7.05 -9.08 -6.66
CA PHE A 110 -8.25 -8.31 -7.00
C PHE A 110 -9.10 -8.99 -8.06
N ASN A 111 -8.51 -9.34 -9.20
CA ASN A 111 -9.24 -9.97 -10.30
C ASN A 111 -9.76 -11.37 -9.93
N THR A 112 -9.05 -12.09 -9.06
CA THR A 112 -9.44 -13.46 -8.69
C THR A 112 -10.54 -13.48 -7.62
N PHE A 113 -10.45 -12.61 -6.61
CA PHE A 113 -11.25 -12.72 -5.40
C PHE A 113 -12.25 -11.58 -5.17
N TYR A 114 -11.96 -10.35 -5.63
CA TYR A 114 -12.74 -9.17 -5.24
C TYR A 114 -13.56 -8.54 -6.35
N LYS A 115 -13.06 -8.59 -7.59
CA LYS A 115 -13.70 -7.95 -8.75
C LYS A 115 -15.12 -8.48 -8.98
N GLY A 116 -16.07 -7.55 -9.07
CA GLY A 116 -17.49 -7.81 -9.30
C GLY A 116 -18.24 -8.38 -8.10
N ARG A 117 -17.66 -8.34 -6.89
CA ARG A 117 -18.22 -8.98 -5.69
C ARG A 117 -18.67 -8.01 -4.58
N GLU A 118 -18.82 -6.73 -4.90
CA GLU A 118 -19.35 -5.72 -3.97
C GLU A 118 -20.69 -6.18 -3.37
N GLY A 119 -20.83 -6.04 -2.06
CA GLY A 119 -22.00 -6.48 -1.28
C GLY A 119 -22.13 -8.00 -1.13
N GLN A 120 -21.26 -8.81 -1.75
CA GLN A 120 -21.35 -10.27 -1.70
C GLN A 120 -20.52 -10.84 -0.55
N GLU A 121 -21.01 -11.94 0.01
CA GLU A 121 -20.22 -12.80 0.89
C GLU A 121 -19.38 -13.78 0.07
N ILE A 122 -18.10 -13.90 0.41
CA ILE A 122 -17.16 -14.83 -0.20
C ILE A 122 -16.43 -15.63 0.86
N LEU A 123 -16.09 -16.88 0.54
CA LEU A 123 -15.14 -17.67 1.30
C LEU A 123 -13.74 -17.45 0.70
N LEU A 124 -12.81 -16.93 1.50
CA LEU A 124 -11.42 -16.83 1.09
C LEU A 124 -10.79 -18.23 0.96
N PRO A 125 -9.93 -18.48 -0.04
CA PRO A 125 -9.18 -19.73 -0.11
C PRO A 125 -8.39 -19.98 1.18
N VAL A 126 -8.21 -21.26 1.52
CA VAL A 126 -7.52 -21.67 2.77
C VAL A 126 -6.09 -21.17 2.87
N ASP A 127 -5.43 -20.99 1.73
CA ASP A 127 -4.03 -20.60 1.59
C ASP A 127 -3.85 -19.12 1.23
N TYR A 128 -4.93 -18.34 1.29
CA TYR A 128 -4.94 -16.91 1.04
C TYR A 128 -5.18 -16.13 2.33
N ASN A 129 -4.09 -15.74 2.98
CA ASN A 129 -4.12 -14.79 4.09
C ASN A 129 -3.90 -13.37 3.54
N ALA A 130 -4.66 -12.40 4.03
CA ALA A 130 -4.56 -11.00 3.60
C ALA A 130 -4.00 -10.14 4.72
N TRP A 131 -3.03 -9.28 4.39
CA TRP A 131 -2.57 -8.20 5.26
C TRP A 131 -3.60 -7.07 5.22
N VAL A 132 -4.06 -6.64 6.38
CA VAL A 132 -5.14 -5.66 6.54
C VAL A 132 -4.82 -4.66 7.64
N THR A 133 -5.42 -3.48 7.52
CA THR A 133 -5.53 -2.49 8.61
C THR A 133 -7.01 -2.11 8.77
N VAL A 134 -7.36 -1.38 9.82
CA VAL A 134 -8.74 -0.90 10.01
C VAL A 134 -8.99 0.32 9.13
N VAL A 135 -10.17 0.37 8.49
CA VAL A 135 -10.55 1.48 7.59
C VAL A 135 -10.38 2.89 8.20
N PRO A 136 -10.90 3.16 9.41
CA PRO A 136 -10.81 4.49 10.01
C PRO A 136 -9.36 4.96 10.21
N GLU A 137 -8.47 4.07 10.68
CA GLU A 137 -7.06 4.42 10.91
C GLU A 137 -6.36 4.87 9.63
N LEU A 138 -6.50 4.12 8.53
CA LEU A 138 -5.94 4.53 7.23
C LEU A 138 -6.54 5.87 6.77
N LYS A 139 -7.86 6.06 6.88
CA LYS A 139 -8.53 7.30 6.44
C LYS A 139 -8.13 8.53 7.26
N ASP A 140 -7.82 8.35 8.54
CA ASP A 140 -7.56 9.44 9.46
C ASP A 140 -6.07 9.72 9.68
N PHE A 141 -5.18 8.80 9.30
CA PHE A 141 -3.72 8.95 9.42
C PHE A 141 -3.23 10.29 8.84
N PHE A 142 -3.62 10.60 7.61
CA PHE A 142 -3.19 11.82 6.91
C PHE A 142 -3.91 13.10 7.37
N LYS A 143 -4.96 12.99 8.19
CA LYS A 143 -5.67 14.14 8.76
C LYS A 143 -5.06 14.57 10.09
N THR A 144 -4.52 13.61 10.84
CA THR A 144 -4.05 13.80 12.22
C THR A 144 -2.55 14.08 12.29
N ARG A 145 -1.76 13.56 11.34
CA ARG A 145 -0.33 13.82 11.23
C ARG A 145 -0.06 15.14 10.50
N ASN A 146 1.06 15.79 10.80
CA ASN A 146 1.53 17.00 10.11
C ASN A 146 2.12 16.71 8.71
N GLN A 147 1.60 15.68 8.04
CA GLN A 147 2.00 15.22 6.71
C GLN A 147 0.73 14.87 5.92
N PRO A 148 0.07 15.85 5.29
CA PRO A 148 -1.15 15.60 4.53
C PRO A 148 -0.86 14.70 3.32
N LEU A 149 -1.85 13.90 2.92
CA LEU A 149 -1.77 13.10 1.71
C LEU A 149 -1.57 14.02 0.50
N PRO A 150 -0.61 13.74 -0.40
CA PRO A 150 -0.45 14.51 -1.63
C PRO A 150 -1.73 14.53 -2.45
N VAL A 151 -2.05 15.66 -3.09
CA VAL A 151 -3.28 15.83 -3.91
C VAL A 151 -3.17 15.24 -5.33
N ASN A 152 -2.11 14.49 -5.60
CA ASN A 152 -1.84 13.87 -6.90
C ASN A 152 -1.81 12.35 -6.73
N GLU A 153 -2.54 11.60 -7.57
CA GLU A 153 -2.70 10.15 -7.46
C GLU A 153 -1.35 9.41 -7.38
N GLN A 154 -0.36 9.75 -8.22
CA GLN A 154 0.96 9.08 -8.24
C GLN A 154 1.76 9.37 -6.96
N ALA A 155 1.71 10.60 -6.47
CA ALA A 155 2.36 10.96 -5.21
C ALA A 155 1.63 10.37 -3.99
N ALA A 156 0.31 10.24 -4.06
CA ALA A 156 -0.51 9.59 -3.05
C ALA A 156 -0.25 8.07 -2.99
N ASP A 157 -0.21 7.41 -4.15
CA ASP A 157 0.17 6.00 -4.29
C ASP A 157 1.53 5.74 -3.61
N LEU A 158 2.57 6.53 -3.96
CA LEU A 158 3.87 6.43 -3.33
C LEU A 158 3.79 6.64 -1.81
N ARG A 159 3.06 7.66 -1.34
CA ARG A 159 2.96 7.97 0.09
C ARG A 159 2.23 6.89 0.88
N ILE A 160 1.23 6.24 0.28
CA ILE A 160 0.49 5.14 0.90
C ILE A 160 1.36 3.87 0.91
N LYS A 161 2.14 3.61 -0.15
CA LYS A 161 3.14 2.53 -0.14
C LYS A 161 4.18 2.74 0.96
N GLN A 162 4.63 3.98 1.14
CA GLN A 162 5.52 4.38 2.23
C GLN A 162 4.91 4.04 3.59
N LEU A 163 3.69 4.51 3.84
CA LEU A 163 2.95 4.27 5.09
C LEU A 163 2.79 2.78 5.42
N LEU A 164 2.50 1.98 4.40
CA LEU A 164 2.19 0.55 4.56
C LEU A 164 3.42 -0.36 4.51
N GLY A 165 4.64 0.18 4.48
CA GLY A 165 5.86 -0.63 4.37
C GLY A 165 5.97 -1.39 3.05
N LEU A 166 5.37 -0.87 1.98
CA LEU A 166 5.35 -1.52 0.67
C LEU A 166 6.45 -0.97 -0.22
N TYR A 167 7.05 -1.83 -1.05
CA TYR A 167 8.04 -1.40 -2.02
C TYR A 167 7.41 -0.52 -3.09
N TYR A 168 8.06 0.60 -3.42
CA TYR A 168 7.46 1.64 -4.27
C TYR A 168 7.10 1.16 -5.68
N THR A 169 7.78 0.14 -6.20
CA THR A 169 7.52 -0.45 -7.53
C THR A 169 6.42 -1.51 -7.54
N TRP A 170 5.89 -1.91 -6.38
CA TRP A 170 4.83 -2.90 -6.36
C TRP A 170 3.54 -2.36 -6.95
N ASP A 171 2.91 -3.17 -7.80
CA ASP A 171 1.66 -2.83 -8.47
C ASP A 171 0.46 -3.28 -7.64
N PHE A 172 -0.50 -2.36 -7.48
CA PHE A 172 -1.75 -2.62 -6.81
C PHE A 172 -2.93 -2.20 -7.69
N ALA A 173 -4.04 -2.93 -7.55
CA ALA A 173 -5.24 -2.65 -8.34
C ALA A 173 -6.27 -1.82 -7.57
N SER A 174 -6.50 -2.15 -6.29
CA SER A 174 -7.57 -1.51 -5.54
C SER A 174 -7.42 -1.66 -4.03
N LEU A 175 -7.73 -0.60 -3.28
CA LEU A 175 -8.04 -0.68 -1.86
C LEU A 175 -9.42 -1.35 -1.72
N VAL A 176 -9.48 -2.50 -1.07
CA VAL A 176 -10.71 -3.27 -0.89
C VAL A 176 -11.10 -3.22 0.58
N GLN A 177 -12.27 -2.64 0.87
CA GLN A 177 -12.85 -2.65 2.21
C GLN A 177 -13.68 -3.92 2.39
N ILE A 178 -13.46 -4.61 3.50
CA ILE A 178 -13.97 -5.96 3.75
C ILE A 178 -14.52 -6.01 5.18
N TRP A 179 -15.74 -6.53 5.33
CA TRP A 179 -16.29 -6.90 6.62
C TRP A 179 -15.78 -8.28 7.03
N VAL A 180 -15.13 -8.34 8.19
CA VAL A 180 -14.49 -9.55 8.71
C VAL A 180 -14.88 -9.80 10.15
N TYR A 181 -14.92 -11.06 10.57
CA TYR A 181 -15.07 -11.38 11.99
C TYR A 181 -13.73 -11.22 12.73
N PRO A 182 -13.67 -10.52 13.89
CA PRO A 182 -12.43 -10.35 14.65
C PRO A 182 -11.73 -11.66 15.00
N GLN A 183 -12.46 -12.76 15.26
CA GLN A 183 -11.83 -14.05 15.55
C GLN A 183 -10.96 -14.60 14.41
N ASN A 184 -11.12 -14.10 13.18
CA ASN A 184 -10.34 -14.49 12.01
C ASN A 184 -9.11 -13.60 11.78
N LEU A 185 -8.90 -12.60 12.65
CA LEU A 185 -7.73 -11.73 12.64
C LEU A 185 -6.70 -12.20 13.68
N PHE A 186 -5.43 -11.95 13.40
CA PHE A 186 -4.37 -11.92 14.38
C PHE A 186 -3.39 -10.80 14.07
N ARG A 187 -2.66 -10.34 15.08
CA ARG A 187 -1.60 -9.36 14.91
C ARG A 187 -0.30 -10.06 14.44
N PRO A 188 0.37 -9.60 13.37
CA PRO A 188 1.60 -10.21 12.88
C PRO A 188 2.81 -9.79 13.73
N SER A 189 2.81 -10.21 15.00
CA SER A 189 3.83 -9.93 16.02
C SER A 189 4.08 -11.16 16.90
N ALA A 190 5.08 -11.14 17.78
CA ALA A 190 5.27 -12.25 18.72
C ALA A 190 4.04 -12.42 19.64
N ASP A 191 3.38 -11.31 19.98
CA ASP A 191 2.04 -11.29 20.55
C ASP A 191 0.95 -11.20 19.45
N PRO A 192 0.19 -12.27 19.17
CA PRO A 192 -0.88 -12.26 18.17
C PRO A 192 -2.20 -11.64 18.64
N GLU A 193 -2.28 -11.16 19.88
CA GLU A 193 -3.49 -10.51 20.40
C GLU A 193 -3.84 -9.24 19.61
N ILE A 194 -5.14 -9.03 19.41
CA ILE A 194 -5.67 -7.87 18.67
C ILE A 194 -6.35 -6.86 19.61
N THR A 195 -6.41 -7.14 20.92
CA THR A 195 -7.28 -6.39 21.86
C THR A 195 -6.53 -5.34 22.68
N ASP A 196 -5.22 -5.22 22.48
CA ASP A 196 -4.31 -4.31 23.16
C ASP A 196 -3.79 -3.20 22.24
N HIS A 197 -3.05 -2.28 22.85
CA HIS A 197 -2.46 -1.10 22.20
C HIS A 197 -0.96 -1.23 21.97
N GLU A 198 -0.36 -2.38 22.28
CA GLU A 198 1.05 -2.67 22.13
C GLU A 198 1.24 -4.17 21.87
N ALA A 199 2.32 -4.54 21.16
CA ALA A 199 2.70 -5.93 20.96
C ALA A 199 3.97 -6.23 21.74
N GLU A 200 3.99 -7.34 22.47
CA GLU A 200 5.18 -7.79 23.19
C GLU A 200 6.25 -8.32 22.22
N LEU A 201 7.53 -8.22 22.61
CA LEU A 201 8.67 -8.76 21.86
C LEU A 201 8.74 -10.29 21.93
N ASP A 202 8.23 -10.86 23.02
CA ASP A 202 8.23 -12.28 23.31
C ASP A 202 6.81 -12.84 23.18
N TYR A 203 6.71 -14.16 23.02
CA TYR A 203 5.42 -14.84 23.06
C TYR A 203 4.84 -14.76 24.49
N PRO A 204 3.63 -14.20 24.69
CA PRO A 204 3.07 -14.11 26.03
C PRO A 204 2.74 -15.51 26.59
N THR A 205 2.82 -15.62 27.91
CA THR A 205 2.55 -16.89 28.63
C THR A 205 1.05 -17.14 28.86
N THR A 206 0.22 -16.12 28.64
CA THR A 206 -1.23 -16.16 28.78
C THR A 206 -1.88 -16.64 27.47
N GLY A 207 -2.90 -17.49 27.57
CA GLY A 207 -3.44 -18.20 26.42
C GLY A 207 -4.24 -17.32 25.45
N ASN A 208 -3.66 -17.03 24.28
CA ASN A 208 -4.35 -16.61 23.06
C ASN A 208 -4.63 -17.84 22.17
N ARG A 209 -5.71 -17.90 21.38
CA ARG A 209 -6.02 -19.04 20.49
C ARG A 209 -4.92 -19.38 19.48
N PHE A 210 -4.10 -18.39 19.11
CA PHE A 210 -2.95 -18.55 18.22
C PHE A 210 -1.71 -19.07 18.96
N LEU A 211 -1.63 -18.85 20.29
CA LEU A 211 -0.57 -19.34 21.17
C LEU A 211 -0.94 -20.64 21.89
N ALA A 212 -2.23 -20.98 21.93
CA ALA A 212 -2.71 -22.25 22.43
C ALA A 212 -2.21 -23.37 21.51
N PHE A 213 -1.49 -24.34 22.09
CA PHE A 213 -1.15 -25.58 21.40
C PHE A 213 -2.43 -26.29 20.96
N GLY A 214 -2.81 -26.10 19.70
CA GLY A 214 -4.06 -26.57 19.10
C GLY A 214 -3.97 -26.60 17.57
N PRO A 215 -5.03 -27.05 16.87
CA PRO A 215 -4.99 -27.28 15.42
C PRO A 215 -5.09 -26.01 14.57
N ALA A 216 -4.87 -24.81 15.15
CA ALA A 216 -4.92 -23.56 14.41
C ALA A 216 -3.70 -23.48 13.47
N THR A 217 -3.83 -24.08 12.30
CA THR A 217 -2.79 -24.08 11.28
C THR A 217 -2.98 -22.91 10.34
N ILE A 218 -1.94 -22.10 10.17
CA ILE A 218 -1.84 -21.09 9.13
C ILE A 218 -1.32 -21.79 7.88
N THR A 219 -2.12 -21.72 6.81
CA THR A 219 -1.73 -22.24 5.50
C THR A 219 -1.41 -21.05 4.61
N GLU A 220 -0.25 -21.10 3.96
CA GLU A 220 0.15 -20.13 2.94
C GLU A 220 0.32 -20.82 1.59
N TYR A 221 0.06 -20.09 0.51
CA TYR A 221 0.14 -20.62 -0.84
C TYR A 221 1.50 -21.30 -1.10
N LYS A 222 1.46 -22.57 -1.54
CA LYS A 222 2.64 -23.43 -1.79
C LYS A 222 3.57 -23.65 -0.58
N GLN A 223 3.13 -23.34 0.65
CA GLN A 223 3.87 -23.64 1.86
C GLN A 223 3.17 -24.76 2.65
N PRO A 224 3.93 -25.60 3.38
CA PRO A 224 3.32 -26.53 4.33
C PRO A 224 2.59 -25.74 5.43
N PRO A 225 1.43 -26.23 5.93
CA PRO A 225 0.77 -25.61 7.08
C PRO A 225 1.68 -25.56 8.31
N ARG A 226 1.59 -24.46 9.07
CA ARG A 226 2.36 -24.25 10.31
C ARG A 226 1.43 -23.81 11.43
N ASP A 227 1.85 -24.00 12.67
CA ASP A 227 1.28 -23.24 13.77
C ASP A 227 1.72 -21.76 13.68
N PHE A 228 1.22 -20.94 14.61
CA PHE A 228 1.53 -19.51 14.62
C PHE A 228 3.03 -19.24 14.75
N GLN A 229 3.71 -19.88 15.71
CA GLN A 229 5.14 -19.69 15.94
C GLN A 229 5.96 -20.10 14.70
N GLY A 230 5.62 -21.22 14.06
CA GLY A 230 6.25 -21.66 12.83
C GLY A 230 6.01 -20.70 11.66
N TRP A 231 4.81 -20.12 11.54
CA TRP A 231 4.50 -19.09 10.55
C TRP A 231 5.33 -17.81 10.79
N PHE A 232 5.43 -17.38 12.05
CA PHE A 232 6.15 -16.17 12.45
C PHE A 232 7.66 -16.30 12.19
N GLU A 233 8.26 -17.39 12.65
CA GLU A 233 9.70 -17.64 12.44
C GLU A 233 10.04 -17.87 10.95
N PHE A 234 9.13 -18.48 10.19
CA PHE A 234 9.30 -18.57 8.73
C PHE A 234 9.28 -17.18 8.08
N ASN A 235 8.30 -16.33 8.42
CA ASN A 235 8.21 -14.97 7.89
C ASN A 235 9.44 -14.13 8.27
N LYS A 236 9.99 -14.28 9.48
CA LYS A 236 11.22 -13.60 9.90
C LYS A 236 12.41 -13.89 8.98
N ILE A 237 12.50 -15.11 8.48
CA ILE A 237 13.59 -15.50 7.58
C ILE A 237 13.37 -14.89 6.20
N VAL A 238 12.14 -14.94 5.67
CA VAL A 238 11.89 -14.60 4.26
C VAL A 238 11.62 -13.12 4.01
N ARG A 239 11.25 -12.33 5.03
CA ARG A 239 10.83 -10.91 4.86
C ARG A 239 11.97 -9.94 4.58
N TYR A 240 13.18 -10.26 5.02
CA TYR A 240 14.35 -9.36 4.85
C TYR A 240 15.26 -9.78 3.70
N GLU A 241 14.99 -10.90 3.05
CA GLU A 241 15.75 -11.40 1.92
C GLU A 241 15.24 -10.77 0.61
N LYS A 242 16.15 -10.21 -0.19
CA LYS A 242 15.80 -9.53 -1.46
C LYS A 242 15.18 -10.48 -2.49
N ASP A 243 15.61 -11.75 -2.47
CA ASP A 243 15.03 -12.83 -3.29
C ASP A 243 13.79 -13.47 -2.64
N GLY A 244 13.40 -13.00 -1.44
CA GLY A 244 12.24 -13.43 -0.67
C GLY A 244 11.08 -12.42 -0.71
N TYR A 245 10.42 -12.24 0.42
CA TYR A 245 9.31 -11.30 0.61
C TYR A 245 9.82 -9.96 1.13
N TRP A 246 10.64 -9.27 0.34
CA TRP A 246 11.39 -8.08 0.74
C TRP A 246 10.49 -6.92 1.26
N ALA A 247 10.29 -6.86 2.58
CA ALA A 247 9.43 -5.91 3.28
C ALA A 247 9.97 -5.57 4.69
N PRO A 248 9.95 -4.29 5.11
CA PRO A 248 10.39 -3.87 6.45
C PRO A 248 9.35 -4.28 7.51
N TRP A 249 9.21 -5.57 7.76
CA TRP A 249 8.24 -6.08 8.72
C TRP A 249 8.74 -5.86 10.15
N THR A 250 8.03 -5.02 10.91
CA THR A 250 8.40 -4.61 12.28
C THR A 250 8.31 -5.75 13.28
N ARG A 251 7.35 -6.67 13.08
CA ARG A 251 6.94 -7.70 14.05
C ARG A 251 6.39 -7.13 15.35
N LEU A 252 6.00 -5.86 15.35
CA LEU A 252 5.45 -5.12 16.48
C LEU A 252 3.99 -4.70 16.24
N GLY A 253 3.34 -5.30 15.23
CA GLY A 253 1.92 -5.12 14.99
C GLY A 253 1.53 -3.81 14.31
N TYR A 254 2.50 -3.11 13.72
CA TYR A 254 2.29 -1.95 12.86
C TYR A 254 3.14 -2.01 11.58
N THR A 255 2.68 -1.34 10.52
CA THR A 255 3.42 -1.19 9.26
C THR A 255 4.59 -0.22 9.43
N TYR A 256 5.73 -0.48 8.80
CA TYR A 256 6.87 0.44 8.83
C TYR A 256 6.68 1.60 7.83
N ASP A 257 6.58 2.84 8.30
CA ASP A 257 6.50 4.04 7.45
C ASP A 257 7.89 4.55 7.06
N TRP A 258 8.39 4.10 5.91
CA TRP A 258 9.76 4.40 5.46
C TRP A 258 9.98 5.82 4.91
N ASN A 259 8.97 6.70 4.96
CA ASN A 259 9.09 8.12 4.61
C ASN A 259 8.65 9.04 5.76
N ASN A 260 8.66 8.54 6.99
CA ASN A 260 8.45 9.37 8.15
C ASN A 260 9.81 9.80 8.74
N ALA A 261 9.94 11.10 9.03
CA ALA A 261 11.19 11.70 9.47
C ALA A 261 11.38 11.64 10.99
N THR A 262 10.34 11.33 11.75
CA THR A 262 10.35 11.38 13.22
C THR A 262 10.36 10.00 13.88
N ASP A 263 9.74 9.01 13.25
CA ASP A 263 9.51 7.66 13.74
C ASP A 263 9.12 6.74 12.57
N GLU A 264 9.27 5.42 12.70
CA GLU A 264 8.84 4.45 11.70
C GLU A 264 7.37 3.99 11.83
N PHE A 265 6.59 4.59 12.74
CA PHE A 265 5.22 4.14 13.03
C PHE A 265 4.25 4.44 11.88
N GLY A 266 3.83 3.39 11.19
CA GLY A 266 2.68 3.40 10.28
C GLY A 266 1.37 3.05 10.98
N LEU A 267 0.60 2.14 10.39
CA LEU A 267 -0.75 1.75 10.84
C LEU A 267 -0.71 0.43 11.59
N SER A 268 -1.67 0.24 12.49
CA SER A 268 -1.91 -1.05 13.12
C SER A 268 -2.23 -2.10 12.06
N GLU A 269 -1.53 -3.23 12.14
CA GLU A 269 -1.51 -4.25 11.11
C GLU A 269 -2.07 -5.57 11.63
N PHE A 270 -2.81 -6.27 10.77
CA PHE A 270 -3.45 -7.54 11.07
C PHE A 270 -3.35 -8.49 9.88
N ILE A 271 -3.42 -9.79 10.16
CA ILE A 271 -3.62 -10.82 9.17
C ILE A 271 -5.05 -11.35 9.25
N LEU A 272 -5.77 -11.23 8.15
CA LEU A 272 -7.01 -11.94 7.91
C LEU A 272 -6.71 -13.34 7.38
N LEU A 273 -7.11 -14.36 8.13
CA LEU A 273 -6.91 -15.75 7.74
C LEU A 273 -7.69 -16.13 6.48
N GLY A 274 -7.08 -16.99 5.66
CA GLY A 274 -7.78 -17.78 4.66
C GLY A 274 -8.85 -18.66 5.29
N ASN A 275 -9.75 -19.21 4.46
CA ASN A 275 -10.93 -19.96 4.91
C ASN A 275 -11.91 -19.12 5.78
N SER A 276 -11.77 -17.79 5.75
CA SER A 276 -12.71 -16.87 6.38
C SER A 276 -13.85 -16.53 5.43
N THR A 277 -15.09 -16.54 5.92
CA THR A 277 -16.22 -15.92 5.23
C THR A 277 -16.21 -14.42 5.51
N VAL A 278 -16.20 -13.63 4.44
CA VAL A 278 -16.11 -12.16 4.49
C VAL A 278 -17.12 -11.52 3.54
N LYS A 279 -17.53 -10.28 3.80
CA LYS A 279 -18.38 -9.51 2.86
C LYS A 279 -17.58 -8.36 2.27
N ILE A 280 -17.58 -8.22 0.96
CA ILE A 280 -16.91 -7.10 0.29
C ILE A 280 -17.79 -5.87 0.42
N GLU A 281 -17.28 -4.81 1.05
CA GLU A 281 -18.02 -3.56 1.21
C GLU A 281 -17.87 -2.67 -0.02
N SER A 282 -16.64 -2.39 -0.40
CA SER A 282 -16.33 -1.48 -1.51
C SER A 282 -14.92 -1.72 -2.02
N CYS A 283 -14.65 -1.23 -3.22
CA CYS A 283 -13.32 -1.23 -3.81
C CYS A 283 -13.04 0.18 -4.33
N THR A 284 -11.86 0.73 -4.07
CA THR A 284 -11.38 1.99 -4.67
C THR A 284 -10.20 1.67 -5.57
N PRO A 285 -10.31 1.83 -6.89
CA PRO A 285 -9.20 1.57 -7.80
C PRO A 285 -7.99 2.47 -7.52
N GLU A 286 -6.78 1.97 -7.80
CA GLU A 286 -5.52 2.72 -7.58
C GLU A 286 -5.49 4.08 -8.31
N TYR A 287 -6.07 4.16 -9.52
CA TYR A 287 -6.14 5.40 -10.30
C TYR A 287 -7.15 6.44 -9.76
N GLU A 288 -7.93 6.08 -8.72
CA GLU A 288 -8.87 6.95 -7.99
C GLU A 288 -8.57 6.91 -6.48
N ILE A 289 -7.32 6.62 -6.09
CA ILE A 289 -6.97 6.35 -4.68
C ILE A 289 -7.26 7.54 -3.77
N LEU A 290 -7.17 8.79 -4.27
CA LEU A 290 -7.58 9.97 -3.50
C LEU A 290 -9.06 9.95 -3.11
N GLY A 291 -9.92 9.35 -3.94
CA GLY A 291 -11.35 9.19 -3.67
C GLY A 291 -11.63 8.35 -2.42
N TYR A 292 -10.71 7.47 -2.02
CA TYR A 292 -10.80 6.68 -0.79
C TYR A 292 -10.79 7.57 0.47
N PHE A 293 -10.03 8.67 0.43
CA PHE A 293 -9.78 9.56 1.57
C PHE A 293 -10.75 10.73 1.64
N THR A 294 -11.53 10.97 0.59
CA THR A 294 -12.57 12.00 0.56
C THR A 294 -13.89 11.46 1.14
N PRO A 295 -14.61 12.22 1.97
CA PRO A 295 -15.97 11.86 2.35
C PRO A 295 -16.85 11.67 1.11
N PRO A 296 -17.82 10.75 1.12
CA PRO A 296 -18.79 10.65 0.04
C PRO A 296 -19.53 11.99 -0.07
N ASP A 297 -19.47 12.65 -1.23
CA ASP A 297 -20.32 13.80 -1.49
C ASP A 297 -21.78 13.36 -1.30
N SER A 298 -22.54 14.12 -0.51
CA SER A 298 -23.95 13.86 -0.21
C SER A 298 -24.78 13.81 -1.49
N GLY A 299 -24.89 12.62 -2.11
CA GLY A 299 -25.68 12.38 -3.32
C GLY A 299 -25.12 11.34 -4.29
N GLY A 300 -23.90 10.86 -4.14
CA GLY A 300 -23.31 9.85 -5.03
C GLY A 300 -23.15 8.50 -4.34
N SER A 301 -23.97 7.51 -4.70
CA SER A 301 -23.63 6.10 -4.48
C SER A 301 -22.29 5.85 -5.16
N SER A 302 -21.22 5.57 -4.39
CA SER A 302 -19.95 5.07 -4.92
C SER A 302 -20.10 3.61 -5.37
N SER A 303 -21.17 3.30 -6.09
CA SER A 303 -21.45 2.00 -6.68
C SER A 303 -20.69 1.94 -8.00
N GLY A 304 -19.47 1.43 -7.98
CA GLY A 304 -18.71 1.32 -9.21
C GLY A 304 -17.31 0.73 -9.10
N GLY A 305 -16.61 0.90 -7.97
CA GLY A 305 -15.18 0.60 -7.94
C GLY A 305 -14.84 -0.91 -7.95
N CYS A 306 -15.77 -1.78 -7.55
CA CYS A 306 -15.59 -3.22 -7.76
C CYS A 306 -16.09 -3.68 -9.16
N LEU A 307 -16.74 -2.82 -9.96
CA LEU A 307 -17.27 -3.18 -11.27
C LEU A 307 -16.19 -3.20 -12.35
N ALA A 308 -16.40 -4.02 -13.37
CA ALA A 308 -15.45 -4.25 -14.46
C ALA A 308 -15.44 -3.11 -15.48
N THR A 309 -14.96 -1.92 -15.14
CA THR A 309 -14.79 -0.83 -16.11
C THR A 309 -13.49 -0.05 -15.90
N GLY A 310 -12.42 -0.54 -16.52
CA GLY A 310 -11.16 0.17 -16.74
C GLY A 310 -10.46 -0.42 -17.98
N PRO A 311 -9.78 0.39 -18.80
CA PRO A 311 -9.26 -0.05 -20.10
C PRO A 311 -8.22 -1.13 -19.90
N ASN A 312 -8.29 -2.17 -20.73
CA ASN A 312 -7.25 -3.19 -20.85
C ASN A 312 -5.91 -2.48 -21.10
N SER A 313 -5.09 -2.33 -20.06
CA SER A 313 -3.65 -2.20 -20.25
C SER A 313 -3.16 -3.56 -20.76
N SER A 314 -3.20 -3.72 -22.07
CA SER A 314 -2.38 -4.70 -22.76
C SER A 314 -0.92 -4.34 -22.51
N GLY A 315 -0.34 -4.95 -21.49
CA GLY A 315 1.06 -4.94 -21.13
C GLY A 315 1.36 -6.28 -20.46
N ASP A 316 2.37 -6.96 -20.98
CA ASP A 316 2.71 -8.38 -20.83
C ASP A 316 2.49 -9.04 -19.45
N PRO A 317 2.24 -10.37 -19.43
CA PRO A 317 2.08 -11.13 -18.21
C PRO A 317 3.45 -11.29 -17.54
N TRP A 318 3.73 -10.45 -16.54
CA TRP A 318 4.82 -10.68 -15.60
C TRP A 318 4.32 -11.11 -14.21
N PRO A 319 3.88 -12.38 -14.05
CA PRO A 319 3.77 -13.03 -12.74
C PRO A 319 5.08 -13.73 -12.30
N TRP A 320 6.27 -13.36 -12.81
CA TRP A 320 7.47 -14.21 -12.70
C TRP A 320 8.48 -13.87 -11.61
N LEU A 321 8.24 -12.90 -10.71
CA LEU A 321 9.13 -12.68 -9.55
C LEU A 321 8.47 -12.86 -8.18
N PHE A 322 7.20 -13.26 -8.12
CA PHE A 322 6.57 -13.63 -6.84
C PHE A 322 6.49 -15.14 -6.59
N LEU A 323 6.83 -16.01 -7.56
CA LEU A 323 6.53 -17.45 -7.44
C LEU A 323 7.43 -18.45 -8.20
N LEU A 324 8.66 -18.12 -8.62
CA LEU A 324 9.47 -19.08 -9.41
C LEU A 324 11.01 -19.15 -9.22
N ILE A 325 11.53 -18.98 -8.00
CA ILE A 325 12.87 -19.49 -7.66
C ILE A 325 12.80 -20.33 -6.38
N MET A 326 12.19 -21.51 -6.45
CA MET A 326 12.40 -22.61 -5.49
C MET A 326 12.05 -23.97 -6.12
N ALA A 327 12.35 -24.17 -7.42
CA ALA A 327 12.25 -25.48 -8.06
C ALA A 327 13.62 -26.12 -8.37
N PHE A 328 14.74 -25.39 -8.25
CA PHE A 328 16.07 -25.95 -8.43
C PHE A 328 17.08 -25.27 -7.53
N GLY A 329 17.34 -25.86 -6.37
CA GLY A 329 18.38 -25.37 -5.49
C GLY A 329 18.37 -26.05 -4.15
N TRP A 330 18.56 -27.37 -4.11
CA TRP A 330 19.30 -28.07 -3.05
C TRP A 330 19.43 -29.55 -3.41
N ARG A 331 20.44 -29.87 -4.21
CA ARG A 331 21.10 -31.18 -4.13
C ARG A 331 22.57 -31.02 -4.52
N TRP A 332 23.40 -31.07 -3.48
CA TRP A 332 24.78 -31.55 -3.51
C TRP A 332 25.85 -30.66 -4.14
N ARG A 333 26.54 -29.82 -3.34
CA ARG A 333 28.00 -29.62 -3.49
C ARG A 333 28.66 -29.03 -2.24
N TRP A 334 28.88 -29.86 -1.23
CA TRP A 334 29.98 -29.68 -0.28
C TRP A 334 30.64 -31.05 -0.04
N LYS A 335 31.66 -31.36 -0.84
CA LYS A 335 32.81 -32.13 -0.39
C LYS A 335 34.06 -31.48 -0.97
N THR A 336 34.84 -30.96 -0.03
CA THR A 336 36.06 -30.20 -0.15
C THR A 336 37.19 -30.98 -0.80
N HIS A 337 38.01 -30.27 -1.61
CA HIS A 337 39.34 -30.69 -2.00
C HIS A 337 40.34 -30.52 -0.83
N ARG A 338 40.95 -31.64 -0.41
CA ARG A 338 42.25 -31.86 0.27
C ARG A 338 42.25 -33.37 0.63
N ASP A 339 43.17 -34.25 0.23
CA ASP A 339 44.63 -34.23 0.04
C ASP A 339 45.02 -35.22 -1.10
N LYS A 340 45.96 -34.91 -2.00
CA LYS A 340 47.39 -35.32 -2.00
C LYS A 340 47.69 -36.77 -1.53
N THR A 341 48.15 -37.58 -2.50
CA THR A 341 49.22 -38.61 -2.44
C THR A 341 49.22 -39.66 -1.33
N ALA A 342 49.00 -40.93 -1.69
CA ALA A 342 49.81 -42.08 -1.29
C ALA A 342 49.38 -43.34 -2.09
N ASP A 343 50.40 -44.12 -2.47
CA ASP A 343 50.45 -45.44 -3.15
C ASP A 343 50.17 -45.53 -4.66
#